data_AF-A0A195B2P2-F1
#
_entry.id   AF-A0A195B2P2-F1
#
_cell.length_a   1.000
_cell.length_b   1.000
_cell.length_c   1.000
_cell.angle_alpha   90.00
_cell.angle_beta   90.00
_cell.angle_gamma   90.00
#
_symmetry.space_group_name_H-M   'P 1'
#
loop_
_entity.id
_entity.type
_entity.pdbx_description
1 polymer ?
#
loop_
_entity_poly.entity_id
_entity_poly.type
_entity_poly.pdbx_seq_one_letter_code
_entity_poly.pdbx_strand_id
1 'polypeptide(L)'
;MSASPIARQATQSQSIPSKRIVIHDPNQLPVDYSSTPGGTLYSTTPGGTRIVYERAFLMNLRNSPISRTPPRNPLTIPSELLKGNTPVIMKDPTKNTNKDSLMIEESAEQFEMDM
;
A
#
# COMPACT_ATOMS: atom_id res chain seq x y z
N MET A 1 18.97 21.48 -37.45
CA MET A 1 19.32 20.06 -37.67
C MET A 1 18.10 19.23 -37.29
N SER A 2 17.42 18.58 -38.24
CA SER A 2 16.25 17.75 -37.96
C SER A 2 16.67 16.28 -37.93
N ALA A 3 16.31 15.58 -36.85
CA ALA A 3 16.60 14.15 -36.73
C ALA A 3 15.90 13.35 -37.83
N SER A 4 16.58 12.31 -38.33
CA SER A 4 16.09 11.41 -39.37
C SER A 4 14.81 10.69 -38.93
N PRO A 5 13.93 10.26 -39.86
CA PRO A 5 12.69 9.56 -39.53
C PRO A 5 12.92 8.31 -38.66
N ILE A 6 14.04 7.60 -38.88
CA ILE A 6 14.46 6.43 -38.10
C ILE A 6 14.76 6.77 -36.62
N ALA A 7 15.39 7.93 -36.36
CA ALA A 7 15.71 8.37 -35.00
C ALA A 7 14.45 8.81 -34.23
N ARG A 8 13.43 9.30 -34.95
CA ARG A 8 12.11 9.59 -34.37
C ARG A 8 11.34 8.31 -34.02
N GLN A 9 11.45 7.27 -34.84
CA GLN A 9 10.85 5.96 -34.54
C GLN A 9 11.50 5.30 -33.32
N ALA A 10 12.82 5.46 -33.12
CA ALA A 10 13.52 4.94 -31.95
C ALA A 10 13.13 5.64 -30.63
N THR A 11 12.63 6.87 -30.69
CA THR A 11 12.14 7.64 -29.53
C THR A 11 10.63 7.58 -29.34
N GLN A 12 9.91 7.00 -30.29
CA GLN A 12 8.48 6.75 -30.17
C GLN A 12 8.29 5.48 -29.33
N SER A 13 7.93 5.65 -28.05
CA SER A 13 7.68 4.53 -27.15
C SER A 13 6.60 3.63 -27.76
N GLN A 14 6.99 2.43 -28.18
CA GLN A 14 6.03 1.43 -28.63
C GLN A 14 5.15 1.04 -27.44
N SER A 15 3.83 0.98 -27.67
CA SER A 15 2.89 0.64 -26.60
C SER A 15 3.16 -0.79 -26.14
N ILE A 16 3.53 -0.96 -24.86
CA ILE A 16 3.71 -2.29 -24.25
C ILE A 16 2.36 -3.02 -24.28
N PRO A 17 2.28 -4.24 -24.84
CA PRO A 17 1.06 -5.04 -24.80
C PRO A 17 0.58 -5.21 -23.36
N SER A 18 -0.70 -4.97 -23.10
CA SER A 18 -1.24 -5.02 -21.74
C SER A 18 -2.47 -5.91 -21.62
N LYS A 19 -2.54 -6.67 -20.53
CA LYS A 19 -3.66 -7.54 -20.15
C LYS A 19 -4.15 -7.15 -18.75
N ARG A 20 -5.47 -7.21 -18.53
CA ARG A 20 -6.08 -7.01 -17.21
C ARG A 20 -6.70 -8.30 -16.71
N ILE A 21 -6.51 -8.60 -15.43
CA ILE A 21 -7.04 -9.79 -14.76
C ILE A 21 -7.70 -9.35 -13.46
N VAL A 22 -8.95 -9.74 -13.27
CA VAL A 22 -9.68 -9.50 -12.02
C VAL A 22 -9.35 -10.61 -11.03
N ILE A 23 -8.98 -10.22 -9.81
CA ILE A 23 -8.63 -11.10 -8.71
C ILE A 23 -9.73 -11.08 -7.66
N HIS A 24 -10.20 -12.27 -7.30
CA HIS A 24 -11.21 -12.47 -6.26
C HIS A 24 -10.62 -12.95 -4.94
N ASP A 25 -9.51 -13.70 -4.99
CA ASP A 25 -8.81 -14.27 -3.83
C ASP A 25 -7.32 -13.89 -3.90
N PRO A 26 -6.67 -13.44 -2.82
CA PRO A 26 -5.21 -13.23 -2.78
C PRO A 26 -4.39 -14.42 -3.31
N ASN A 27 -4.87 -15.66 -3.18
CA ASN A 27 -4.17 -16.85 -3.70
C ASN A 27 -4.01 -16.86 -5.23
N GLN A 28 -4.77 -16.05 -5.97
CA GLN A 28 -4.69 -15.94 -7.42
C GLN A 28 -3.59 -14.96 -7.88
N LEU A 29 -2.98 -14.21 -6.97
CA LEU A 29 -1.87 -13.32 -7.31
C LEU A 29 -0.61 -14.13 -7.62
N PRO A 30 0.19 -13.70 -8.61
CA PRO A 30 1.52 -14.27 -8.82
C PRO A 30 2.40 -14.10 -7.58
N VAL A 31 3.51 -14.83 -7.51
CA VAL A 31 4.50 -14.66 -6.43
C VAL A 31 5.35 -13.40 -6.65
N ASP A 32 5.53 -13.00 -7.91
CA ASP A 32 6.48 -12.00 -8.41
C ASP A 32 5.80 -10.72 -8.93
N TYR A 33 4.64 -10.36 -8.39
CA TYR A 33 3.99 -9.10 -8.73
C TYR A 33 4.70 -7.89 -8.11
N SER A 34 4.52 -6.73 -8.74
CA SER A 34 4.97 -5.43 -8.25
C SER A 34 3.77 -4.49 -8.05
N SER A 35 4.01 -3.37 -7.36
CA SER A 35 3.00 -2.35 -7.15
C SER A 35 3.54 -0.95 -7.46
N THR A 36 2.67 -0.11 -8.01
CA THR A 36 2.95 1.32 -8.18
C THR A 36 2.66 2.08 -6.88
N PRO A 37 3.21 3.28 -6.65
CA PRO A 37 2.84 4.12 -5.50
C PRO A 37 1.33 4.41 -5.40
N GLY A 38 0.61 4.41 -6.53
CA GLY A 38 -0.85 4.51 -6.58
C GLY A 38 -1.60 3.21 -6.24
N GLY A 39 -0.91 2.16 -5.83
CA GLY A 39 -1.48 0.88 -5.38
C GLY A 39 -1.91 -0.08 -6.49
N THR A 40 -1.67 0.26 -7.78
CA THR A 40 -1.97 -0.66 -8.90
C THR A 40 -0.97 -1.80 -8.91
N LEU A 41 -1.47 -3.04 -8.90
CA LEU A 41 -0.66 -4.25 -9.03
C LEU A 41 -0.38 -4.59 -10.49
N TYR A 42 0.84 -5.00 -10.78
CA TYR A 42 1.21 -5.45 -12.12
C TYR A 42 2.36 -6.45 -12.09
N SER A 43 2.53 -7.19 -13.18
CA SER A 43 3.75 -7.94 -13.47
C SER A 43 4.06 -7.85 -14.96
N THR A 44 5.27 -8.26 -15.35
CA THR A 44 5.68 -8.31 -16.75
C THR A 44 6.19 -9.71 -17.04
N THR A 45 5.59 -10.38 -18.02
CA THR A 45 6.08 -11.69 -18.47
C THR A 45 7.39 -11.55 -19.24
N PRO A 46 8.26 -12.58 -19.31
CA PRO A 46 9.48 -12.55 -20.14
C PRO A 46 9.24 -12.13 -21.60
N GLY A 47 8.05 -12.41 -22.16
CA GLY A 47 7.65 -11.96 -23.50
C GLY A 47 7.26 -10.47 -23.61
N GLY A 48 7.50 -9.67 -22.58
CA GLY A 48 7.29 -8.21 -22.59
C GLY A 48 5.85 -7.76 -22.38
N THR A 49 4.88 -8.67 -22.19
CA THR A 49 3.49 -8.29 -21.90
C THR A 49 3.34 -7.86 -20.45
N ARG A 50 2.72 -6.69 -20.24
CA ARG A 50 2.34 -6.18 -18.91
C ARG A 50 0.99 -6.74 -18.50
N ILE A 51 0.90 -7.32 -17.31
CA ILE A 51 -0.35 -7.79 -16.72
C ILE A 51 -0.70 -6.87 -15.55
N VAL A 52 -1.94 -6.37 -15.50
CA VAL A 52 -2.47 -5.56 -14.40
C VAL A 52 -3.49 -6.39 -13.63
N TYR A 53 -3.31 -6.50 -12.32
CA TYR A 53 -4.19 -7.27 -11.45
C TYR A 53 -5.15 -6.35 -10.71
N GLU A 54 -6.45 -6.51 -10.96
CA GLU A 54 -7.52 -5.70 -10.38
C GLU A 54 -8.09 -6.38 -9.14
N ARG A 55 -8.15 -5.66 -8.01
CA ARG A 55 -8.74 -6.15 -6.76
C ARG A 55 -10.23 -5.82 -6.66
N ALA A 56 -10.98 -6.01 -7.75
CA ALA A 56 -12.37 -5.51 -7.88
C ALA A 56 -13.27 -6.01 -6.75
N PHE A 57 -13.12 -7.26 -6.32
CA PHE A 57 -13.88 -7.83 -5.20
C PHE A 57 -13.63 -7.07 -3.89
N LEU A 58 -12.37 -6.88 -3.50
CA LEU A 58 -12.00 -6.15 -2.28
C LEU A 58 -12.38 -4.66 -2.37
N MET A 59 -12.23 -4.06 -3.55
CA MET A 59 -12.71 -2.70 -3.81
C MET A 59 -14.23 -2.60 -3.67
N ASN A 60 -14.99 -3.63 -4.02
CA ASN A 60 -16.43 -3.64 -3.82
C ASN A 60 -16.82 -3.73 -2.34
N LEU A 61 -16.06 -4.48 -1.52
CA LEU A 61 -16.28 -4.58 -0.07
C LEU A 61 -16.17 -3.22 0.64
N ARG A 62 -15.46 -2.24 0.08
CA ARG A 62 -15.42 -0.87 0.61
C ARG A 62 -16.80 -0.21 0.69
N ASN A 63 -17.75 -0.66 -0.13
CA ASN A 63 -19.10 -0.11 -0.21
C ASN A 63 -20.07 -0.80 0.75
N SER A 64 -19.63 -1.84 1.47
CA SER A 64 -20.45 -2.57 2.41
C SER A 64 -20.85 -1.70 3.63
N PRO A 65 -21.97 -1.99 4.30
CA PRO A 65 -22.35 -1.26 5.52
C PRO A 65 -21.30 -1.38 6.65
N ILE A 66 -20.64 -2.53 6.74
CA ILE A 66 -19.63 -2.81 7.77
C ILE A 66 -18.33 -2.03 7.57
N SER A 67 -17.94 -1.70 6.34
CA SER A 67 -16.76 -0.87 6.10
C SER A 67 -16.93 0.59 6.56
N ARG A 68 -18.17 1.02 6.85
CA ARG A 68 -18.50 2.37 7.33
C ARG A 68 -18.55 2.47 8.85
N THR A 69 -18.44 1.35 9.57
CA THR A 69 -18.42 1.38 11.04
C THR A 69 -17.05 1.85 11.53
N PRO A 70 -16.96 2.91 12.36
CA PRO A 70 -15.69 3.35 12.92
C PRO A 70 -15.00 2.23 13.72
N PRO A 71 -13.65 2.16 13.71
CA PRO A 71 -12.91 1.15 14.47
C PRO A 71 -13.15 1.33 15.97
N ARG A 72 -13.40 0.22 16.68
CA ARG A 72 -13.82 0.21 18.10
C ARG A 72 -12.78 0.79 19.06
N ASN A 73 -11.49 0.70 18.72
CA ASN A 73 -10.41 1.23 19.53
C ASN A 73 -9.56 2.17 18.66
N PRO A 74 -9.92 3.47 18.55
CA PRO A 74 -9.08 4.40 17.81
C PRO A 74 -7.71 4.43 18.48
N LEU A 75 -6.67 4.10 17.72
CA LEU A 75 -5.30 4.31 18.18
C LEU A 75 -5.16 5.81 18.49
N THR A 76 -4.83 6.16 19.74
CA THR A 76 -4.38 7.50 20.09
C THR A 76 -3.01 7.69 19.46
N ILE A 77 -2.97 7.97 18.15
CA ILE A 77 -1.72 8.27 17.45
C ILE A 77 -1.35 9.71 17.82
N PRO A 78 -0.16 9.94 18.43
CA PRO A 78 0.34 11.29 18.70
C PRO A 78 0.33 12.13 17.43
N SER A 79 -0.12 13.39 17.56
CA SER A 79 -0.21 14.37 16.46
C SER A 79 1.04 14.45 15.58
N GLU A 80 2.22 14.35 16.20
CA GLU A 80 3.53 14.37 15.55
C GLU A 80 3.74 13.24 14.52
N LEU A 81 3.01 12.13 14.63
CA LEU A 81 3.12 10.98 13.72
C LEU A 81 2.11 11.02 12.56
N LEU A 82 1.11 11.92 12.61
CA LEU A 82 0.12 12.06 11.54
C LEU A 82 0.68 12.96 10.43
N LYS A 83 1.37 12.36 9.45
CA LYS A 83 1.71 13.06 8.20
C LYS A 83 0.46 13.14 7.31
N GLY A 84 -0.20 14.30 7.34
CA GLY A 84 -1.30 14.64 6.45
C GLY A 84 -2.59 15.00 7.18
N ASN A 85 -3.45 15.77 6.51
CA ASN A 85 -4.68 16.37 7.01
C ASN A 85 -5.78 15.32 7.26
N THR A 86 -5.53 14.39 8.18
CA THR A 86 -6.53 13.42 8.65
C THR A 86 -7.43 14.11 9.67
N PRO A 87 -8.77 13.97 9.56
CA PRO A 87 -9.68 14.59 10.52
C PRO A 87 -9.48 13.91 11.87
N VAL A 88 -8.94 14.69 12.81
CA VAL A 88 -8.80 14.32 14.22
C VAL A 88 -10.21 14.16 14.79
N ILE A 89 -10.65 12.91 15.00
CA ILE A 89 -11.87 12.64 15.77
C ILE A 89 -11.48 12.71 17.24
N MET A 90 -11.71 13.87 17.85
CA MET A 90 -11.38 14.14 19.24
C MET A 90 -12.66 14.17 20.11
N LYS A 91 -12.54 13.50 21.28
CA LYS A 91 -13.26 13.65 22.58
C LYS A 91 -14.54 12.81 22.80
N ASP A 92 -14.78 12.15 23.95
CA ASP A 92 -14.33 12.37 25.35
C ASP A 92 -14.12 11.07 26.20
N PRO A 93 -13.47 11.16 27.38
CA PRO A 93 -13.03 10.02 28.19
C PRO A 93 -14.00 9.68 29.33
N THR A 94 -14.45 8.43 29.41
CA THR A 94 -14.94 7.86 30.68
C THR A 94 -14.25 6.54 30.97
N LYS A 95 -13.27 6.65 31.88
CA LYS A 95 -12.64 5.66 32.74
C LYS A 95 -13.22 4.24 32.68
N ASN A 96 -12.34 3.25 32.54
CA ASN A 96 -12.27 2.14 33.49
C ASN A 96 -10.85 1.57 33.53
N THR A 97 -10.28 1.65 34.72
CA THR A 97 -8.96 1.14 35.11
C THR A 97 -8.93 -0.39 35.07
N ASN A 98 -7.95 -0.96 34.39
CA ASN A 98 -7.27 -2.15 34.89
C ASN A 98 -5.78 -2.01 34.59
N LYS A 99 -5.00 -1.95 35.67
CA LYS A 99 -3.54 -2.02 35.67
C LYS A 99 -3.16 -3.42 35.23
N ASP A 100 -2.38 -3.52 34.17
CA ASP A 100 -1.32 -4.53 34.07
C ASP A 100 -0.05 -3.82 33.61
N SER A 101 0.83 -3.59 34.58
CA SER A 101 2.17 -3.07 34.35
C SER A 101 3.02 -4.15 33.69
N LEU A 102 3.32 -4.01 32.41
CA LEU A 102 4.44 -4.71 31.79
C LEU A 102 5.69 -3.86 32.03
N MET A 103 6.48 -4.26 33.03
CA MET A 103 7.85 -3.80 33.23
C MET A 103 8.66 -4.29 32.04
N ILE A 104 9.02 -3.40 31.12
CA ILE A 104 10.04 -3.66 30.11
C ILE A 104 11.34 -3.17 30.72
N GLU A 105 12.17 -4.12 31.16
CA GLU A 105 13.54 -3.87 31.58
C GLU A 105 14.34 -3.44 30.34
N GLU A 106 14.78 -2.18 30.35
CA GLU A 106 15.61 -1.57 29.32
C GLU A 106 17.06 -2.08 29.46
N SER A 107 17.36 -3.24 28.86
CA SER A 107 18.76 -3.59 28.56
C SER A 107 19.13 -2.92 27.24
N ALA A 108 19.84 -1.80 27.34
CA ALA A 108 20.45 -1.11 26.22
C ALA A 108 21.65 -1.92 25.69
N GLU A 109 21.40 -2.96 24.89
CA GLU A 109 22.45 -3.58 24.06
C GLU A 109 22.50 -2.86 22.71
N GLN A 110 23.08 -1.65 22.75
CA GLN A 110 23.51 -0.88 21.61
C GLN A 110 24.59 -1.68 20.86
N PHE A 111 24.25 -2.25 19.70
CA PHE A 111 25.22 -2.96 18.87
C PHE A 111 26.25 -1.99 18.29
N GLU A 112 27.53 -2.25 18.60
CA GLU A 112 28.68 -1.52 18.05
C GLU A 112 28.80 -1.84 16.55
N MET A 113 28.83 -0.80 15.70
CA MET A 113 29.04 -0.93 14.26
C MET A 113 30.53 -0.78 14.00
N ASP A 114 31.24 -1.89 13.85
CA ASP A 114 32.65 -1.86 13.46
C ASP A 114 32.79 -1.19 12.08
N MET A 115 33.62 -0.14 12.02
CA MET A 115 34.10 0.53 10.80
C MET A 115 35.44 -0.03 10.35
#